data_AF-A0A2N0DHC7-F1
#
_entry.id   AF-A0A2N0DHC7-F1
#
_cell.length_a   1.000
_cell.length_b   1.000
_cell.length_c   1.000
_cell.angle_alpha   90.00
_cell.angle_beta   90.00
_cell.angle_gamma   90.00
#
_symmetry.space_group_name_H-M   'P 1'
#
loop_
_entity.id
_entity.type
_entity.pdbx_description
1 polymer ?
#
loop_
_entity_poly.entity_id
_entity_poly.type
_entity_poly.pdbx_seq_one_letter_code
_entity_poly.pdbx_strand_id
1 'polypeptide(L)'
;MNGYYEIDILRPHLVDRAYLLVQAVVPTLTLAEWQQTVKSFLKQEKVVTVADGEGVVRGLCIYCIRDLEVVGKILDVPFLVPISAADQEGVARALLKHVMDVASSAQCTSIRIWTLEPENWRRMRDPAFFTRWDHGLIMG
;
A
#
# COMPACT_ATOMS: atom_id res chain seq x y z
N MET A 1 -20.96 2.42 11.35
CA MET A 1 -21.50 1.25 10.62
C MET A 1 -20.39 0.20 10.60
N ASN A 2 -20.61 -1.02 11.11
CA ASN A 2 -19.63 -2.10 10.97
C ASN A 2 -19.79 -2.70 9.56
N GLY A 3 -19.20 -2.04 8.55
CA GLY A 3 -19.11 -2.60 7.21
C GLY A 3 -18.10 -3.74 7.21
N TYR A 4 -18.48 -4.89 6.64
CA TYR A 4 -17.50 -5.94 6.36
C TYR A 4 -16.62 -5.46 5.20
N TYR A 5 -15.32 -5.33 5.46
CA TYR A 5 -14.33 -4.96 4.46
C TYR A 5 -13.59 -6.20 3.98
N GLU A 6 -13.58 -6.42 2.68
CA GLU A 6 -12.77 -7.47 2.06
C GLU A 6 -11.44 -6.87 1.60
N ILE A 7 -10.34 -7.53 1.97
CA ILE A 7 -8.99 -7.16 1.53
C ILE A 7 -8.50 -8.26 0.60
N ASP A 8 -8.11 -7.86 -0.61
CA ASP A 8 -7.57 -8.79 -1.58
C ASP A 8 -6.44 -8.15 -2.40
N ILE A 9 -5.58 -9.00 -2.95
CA ILE A 9 -4.60 -8.62 -3.95
C ILE A 9 -5.33 -7.97 -5.12
N LEU A 10 -4.77 -6.88 -5.64
CA LEU A 10 -5.34 -6.15 -6.77
C LEU A 10 -5.56 -7.09 -7.96
N ARG A 11 -6.83 -7.43 -8.21
CA ARG A 11 -7.24 -8.27 -9.34
C ARG A 11 -7.24 -7.44 -10.64
N PRO A 12 -6.99 -8.06 -11.81
CA PRO A 12 -6.91 -7.35 -13.09
C PRO A 12 -8.11 -6.44 -13.40
N HIS A 13 -9.33 -6.88 -13.06
CA HIS A 13 -10.55 -6.12 -13.31
C HIS A 13 -10.74 -4.90 -12.37
N LEU A 14 -9.94 -4.79 -11.31
CA LEU A 14 -9.96 -3.66 -10.37
C LEU A 14 -8.85 -2.64 -10.64
N VAL A 15 -7.93 -2.91 -11.58
CA VAL A 15 -6.77 -2.05 -11.86
C VAL A 15 -7.20 -0.62 -12.17
N ASP A 16 -8.16 -0.43 -13.07
CA ASP A 16 -8.62 0.91 -13.46
C ASP A 16 -9.42 1.62 -12.37
N ARG A 17 -10.10 0.85 -11.48
CA ARG A 17 -10.79 1.43 -10.32
C ARG A 17 -9.80 1.89 -9.25
N ALA A 18 -8.76 1.09 -9.00
CA ALA A 18 -7.69 1.42 -8.08
C ALA A 18 -6.89 2.64 -8.53
N TYR A 19 -6.79 2.90 -9.84
CA TYR A 19 -6.16 4.11 -10.38
C TYR A 19 -6.75 5.39 -9.78
N LEU A 20 -8.07 5.48 -9.62
CA LEU A 20 -8.72 6.68 -9.08
C LEU A 20 -8.24 7.01 -7.66
N LEU A 21 -7.94 5.98 -6.86
CA LEU A 21 -7.43 6.14 -5.50
C LEU A 21 -5.97 6.61 -5.52
N VAL A 22 -5.15 6.03 -6.40
CA VAL A 22 -3.74 6.41 -6.51
C VAL A 22 -3.60 7.81 -7.12
N GLN A 23 -4.40 8.15 -8.12
CA GLN A 23 -4.39 9.47 -8.76
C GLN A 23 -4.76 10.58 -7.77
N ALA A 24 -5.67 10.31 -6.82
CA ALA A 24 -6.00 11.27 -5.75
C ALA A 24 -4.79 11.63 -4.88
N VAL A 25 -3.81 10.72 -4.75
CA VAL A 25 -2.58 10.89 -3.96
C VAL A 25 -1.40 11.31 -4.82
N VAL A 26 -1.35 10.86 -6.07
CA VAL A 26 -0.28 11.12 -7.04
C VAL A 26 -0.93 11.74 -8.29
N PRO A 27 -1.27 13.04 -8.27
CA PRO A 27 -2.06 13.66 -9.33
C PRO A 27 -1.41 13.64 -10.71
N THR A 28 -0.08 13.54 -10.74
CA THR A 28 0.73 13.48 -11.97
C THR A 28 0.81 12.09 -12.57
N LEU A 29 0.37 11.04 -11.86
CA LEU A 29 0.38 9.68 -12.37
C LEU A 29 -0.71 9.49 -13.42
N THR A 30 -0.32 9.06 -14.62
CA THR A 30 -1.28 8.73 -15.67
C THR A 30 -1.80 7.29 -15.55
N LEU A 31 -2.99 7.02 -16.11
CA LEU A 31 -3.55 5.67 -16.13
C LEU A 31 -2.62 4.67 -16.84
N ALA A 32 -1.96 5.10 -17.93
CA ALA A 32 -1.02 4.26 -18.66
C ALA A 32 0.20 3.87 -17.82
N GLU A 33 0.78 4.82 -17.10
CA GLU A 33 1.90 4.56 -16.18
C GLU A 33 1.49 3.66 -15.02
N TRP A 34 0.29 3.86 -14.46
CA TRP A 34 -0.29 2.98 -13.45
C TRP A 34 -0.45 1.55 -13.96
N GLN A 35 -1.09 1.35 -15.10
CA GLN A 35 -1.31 0.03 -15.69
C GLN A 35 0.01 -0.69 -15.99
N GLN A 36 1.01 0.05 -16.51
CA GLN A 36 2.34 -0.50 -16.76
C GLN A 36 3.03 -0.87 -15.45
N THR A 37 2.87 -0.03 -14.43
CA THR A 37 3.45 -0.25 -13.11
C THR A 37 2.85 -1.45 -12.39
N VAL A 38 1.52 -1.61 -12.40
CA VAL A 38 0.88 -2.73 -11.69
C VAL A 38 1.41 -4.06 -12.22
N LYS A 39 1.69 -4.16 -13.52
CA LYS A 39 2.33 -5.34 -14.13
C LYS A 39 3.72 -5.62 -13.55
N SER A 40 4.51 -4.58 -13.25
CA SER A 40 5.83 -4.74 -12.62
C SER A 40 5.75 -5.00 -11.12
N PHE A 41 4.83 -4.33 -10.42
CA PHE A 41 4.64 -4.50 -8.98
C PHE A 41 4.42 -5.94 -8.62
N LEU A 42 3.57 -6.68 -9.35
CA LEU A 42 3.29 -8.09 -9.04
C LEU A 42 4.55 -8.97 -8.82
N LYS A 43 5.72 -8.57 -9.32
CA LYS A 43 7.03 -9.20 -9.07
C LYS A 43 7.72 -8.79 -7.76
N GLN A 44 7.63 -7.53 -7.32
CA GLN A 44 8.40 -6.97 -6.19
C GLN A 44 7.48 -6.39 -5.10
N GLU A 45 6.50 -5.56 -5.47
CA GLU A 45 5.51 -4.96 -4.59
C GLU A 45 4.14 -5.66 -4.68
N LYS A 46 3.47 -5.82 -3.55
CA LYS A 46 2.06 -6.23 -3.54
C LYS A 46 1.19 -5.00 -3.45
N VAL A 47 0.19 -4.96 -4.33
CA VAL A 47 -0.90 -4.01 -4.25
C VAL A 47 -2.12 -4.76 -3.76
N VAL A 48 -2.73 -4.26 -2.69
CA VAL A 48 -3.99 -4.78 -2.16
C VAL A 48 -5.03 -3.67 -2.13
N THR A 49 -6.27 -4.05 -2.31
CA THR A 49 -7.43 -3.16 -2.27
C THR A 49 -8.35 -3.56 -1.13
N VAL A 50 -8.98 -2.57 -0.52
CA VAL A 50 -10.09 -2.79 0.43
C VAL A 50 -11.39 -2.47 -0.29
N ALA A 51 -12.30 -3.42 -0.34
CA ALA A 51 -13.65 -3.23 -0.86
C ALA A 51 -14.70 -3.36 0.24
N ASP A 52 -15.77 -2.59 0.15
CA ASP A 52 -16.95 -2.80 1.00
C ASP A 52 -17.80 -3.98 0.49
N GLY A 53 -18.89 -4.30 1.22
CA GLY A 53 -19.80 -5.39 0.85
C GLY A 53 -20.50 -5.23 -0.50
N GLU A 54 -20.45 -4.05 -1.13
CA GLU A 54 -20.96 -3.80 -2.49
C GLU A 54 -19.87 -3.96 -3.56
N GLY A 55 -18.63 -4.30 -3.15
CA GLY A 55 -17.49 -4.44 -4.04
C GLY A 55 -16.89 -3.10 -4.48
N VAL A 56 -17.23 -1.99 -3.82
CA VAL A 56 -16.65 -0.68 -4.12
C VAL A 56 -15.31 -0.57 -3.41
N VAL A 57 -14.25 -0.25 -4.17
CA VAL A 57 -12.92 -0.06 -3.60
C VAL A 57 -12.90 1.22 -2.76
N ARG A 58 -12.63 1.08 -1.46
CA ARG A 58 -12.55 2.16 -0.46
C ARG A 58 -11.13 2.42 0.04
N GLY A 59 -10.17 1.61 -0.36
CA GLY A 59 -8.78 1.83 0.04
C GLY A 59 -7.80 1.00 -0.76
N LEU A 60 -6.54 1.38 -0.65
CA LEU A 60 -5.43 0.73 -1.32
C LEU A 60 -4.20 0.74 -0.42
N CYS A 61 -3.43 -0.34 -0.49
CA CYS A 61 -2.11 -0.41 0.12
C CYS A 61 -1.12 -0.98 -0.88
N ILE A 62 0.08 -0.39 -0.92
CA ILE A 62 1.23 -0.91 -1.65
C ILE A 62 2.28 -1.22 -0.60
N TYR A 63 2.77 -2.46 -0.61
CA TYR A 63 3.83 -2.88 0.30
C TYR A 63 4.82 -3.82 -0.39
N CYS A 64 5.98 -3.97 0.22
CA CYS A 64 6.98 -4.97 -0.16
C CYS A 64 7.74 -5.44 1.07
N ILE A 65 8.25 -6.67 1.02
CA ILE A 65 9.14 -7.18 2.07
C ILE A 65 10.56 -6.86 1.63
N ARG A 66 11.33 -6.22 2.51
CA ARG A 66 12.73 -5.85 2.27
C ARG A 66 13.61 -6.42 3.37
N ASP A 67 14.87 -6.68 3.04
CA ASP A 67 15.91 -6.99 4.02
C ASP A 67 16.90 -5.81 4.03
N LEU A 68 17.01 -5.13 5.16
CA LEU A 68 17.87 -3.96 5.34
C LEU A 68 18.94 -4.30 6.37
N GLU A 69 20.21 -4.02 6.07
CA GLU A 69 21.33 -4.39 6.94
C GLU A 69 21.20 -3.89 8.40
N VAL A 70 20.59 -2.72 8.59
CA VAL A 70 20.51 -2.05 9.91
C VAL A 70 19.35 -2.57 10.77
N VAL A 71 18.21 -2.89 10.16
CA VAL A 71 16.95 -3.20 10.87
C VAL A 71 16.40 -4.60 10.58
N GLY A 72 17.09 -5.35 9.70
CA GLY A 72 16.72 -6.68 9.26
C GLY A 72 15.54 -6.67 8.27
N LYS A 73 14.78 -7.76 8.30
CA LYS A 73 13.63 -7.97 7.43
C LYS A 73 12.44 -7.10 7.85
N ILE A 74 12.00 -6.20 6.99
CA ILE A 74 10.89 -5.27 7.25
C ILE A 74 9.75 -5.44 6.24
N LEU A 75 8.54 -5.10 6.66
CA LEU A 75 7.44 -4.81 5.74
C LEU A 75 7.41 -3.31 5.44
N ASP A 76 7.79 -2.94 4.23
CA ASP A 76 7.86 -1.56 3.79
C ASP A 76 6.56 -1.18 3.06
N VAL A 77 5.88 -0.12 3.52
CA VAL A 77 4.55 0.30 3.08
C VAL A 77 4.59 1.74 2.58
N PRO A 78 4.94 1.98 1.30
CA PRO A 78 5.04 3.33 0.75
C PRO A 78 3.69 4.04 0.56
N PHE A 79 2.61 3.27 0.41
CA PHE A 79 1.25 3.79 0.26
C PHE A 79 0.30 3.00 1.14
N LEU A 80 -0.37 3.69 2.07
CA LEU A 80 -1.52 3.20 2.82
C LEU A 80 -2.61 4.28 2.71
N VAL A 81 -3.61 4.01 1.88
CA VAL A 81 -4.55 5.01 1.37
C VAL A 81 -5.98 4.59 1.71
N PRO A 82 -6.53 5.04 2.86
CA PRO A 82 -7.94 4.88 3.17
C PRO A 82 -8.73 6.04 2.54
N ILE A 83 -9.59 5.75 1.56
CA ILE A 83 -10.46 6.75 0.91
C ILE A 83 -11.90 6.27 1.05
N SER A 84 -12.53 6.66 2.17
CA SER A 84 -13.94 6.40 2.41
C SER A 84 -14.58 7.62 3.04
N ALA A 85 -15.51 8.25 2.31
CA ALA A 85 -16.30 9.36 2.84
C ALA A 85 -17.24 8.92 3.99
N ALA A 86 -17.57 7.64 4.06
CA ALA A 86 -18.51 7.08 5.02
C ALA A 86 -17.82 6.49 6.27
N ASP A 87 -16.62 5.92 6.12
CA ASP A 87 -15.90 5.24 7.19
C ASP A 87 -14.40 5.12 6.86
N GLN A 88 -13.68 6.25 6.91
CA GLN A 88 -12.23 6.26 6.67
C GLN A 88 -11.47 5.48 7.75
N GLU A 89 -11.93 5.53 8.99
CA GLU A 89 -11.26 4.89 10.14
C GLU A 89 -11.36 3.37 10.09
N GLY A 90 -12.52 2.81 9.71
CA GLY A 90 -12.71 1.38 9.49
C GLY A 90 -11.81 0.83 8.37
N VAL A 91 -11.72 1.55 7.24
CA VAL A 91 -10.81 1.17 6.15
C VAL A 91 -9.35 1.24 6.59
N ALA A 92 -8.95 2.29 7.31
CA ALA A 92 -7.59 2.43 7.82
C ALA A 92 -7.24 1.29 8.78
N ARG A 93 -8.15 0.94 9.69
CA ARG A 93 -7.99 -0.20 10.61
C ARG A 93 -7.87 -1.53 9.86
N ALA A 94 -8.68 -1.74 8.82
CA ALA A 94 -8.61 -2.94 7.99
C ALA A 94 -7.25 -3.06 7.28
N LEU A 95 -6.77 -1.97 6.66
CA LEU A 95 -5.44 -1.91 6.03
C LEU A 95 -4.31 -2.15 7.03
N LEU A 96 -4.35 -1.48 8.19
CA LEU A 96 -3.35 -1.64 9.25
C LEU A 96 -3.32 -3.08 9.77
N LYS A 97 -4.49 -3.69 10.01
CA LYS A 97 -4.59 -5.09 10.39
C LYS A 97 -3.95 -6.00 9.35
N HIS A 98 -4.24 -5.79 8.07
CA HIS A 98 -3.66 -6.59 7.00
C HIS A 98 -2.13 -6.51 6.96
N VAL A 99 -1.55 -5.30 7.02
CA VAL A 99 -0.08 -5.18 7.00
C VAL A 99 0.57 -5.78 8.24
N MET A 100 -0.09 -5.72 9.42
CA MET A 100 0.37 -6.42 10.62
C MET A 100 0.36 -7.93 10.45
N ASP A 101 -0.72 -8.50 9.91
CA ASP A 101 -0.83 -9.94 9.65
C ASP A 101 0.22 -10.41 8.63
N VAL A 102 0.47 -9.62 7.57
CA VAL A 102 1.51 -9.90 6.57
C VAL A 102 2.90 -9.86 7.19
N ALA A 103 3.21 -8.82 7.97
CA ALA A 103 4.51 -8.67 8.63
C ALA A 103 4.78 -9.83 9.59
N SER A 104 3.78 -10.21 10.41
CA SER A 104 3.87 -11.35 11.31
C SER A 104 4.11 -12.66 10.56
N SER A 105 3.31 -12.92 9.51
CA SER A 105 3.45 -14.14 8.69
C SER A 105 4.80 -14.23 7.98
N ALA A 106 5.33 -13.08 7.56
CA ALA A 106 6.64 -12.98 6.92
C ALA A 106 7.80 -12.93 7.92
N GLN A 107 7.55 -12.91 9.23
CA GLN A 107 8.55 -12.74 10.28
C GLN A 107 9.38 -11.46 10.10
N CYS A 108 8.72 -10.37 9.69
CA CYS A 108 9.34 -9.06 9.66
C CYS A 108 9.56 -8.56 11.09
N THR A 109 10.71 -7.94 11.35
CA THR A 109 11.08 -7.34 12.64
C THR A 109 10.32 -6.05 12.90
N SER A 110 9.88 -5.38 11.83
CA SER A 110 9.14 -4.12 11.90
C SER A 110 8.34 -3.85 10.63
N ILE A 111 7.43 -2.89 10.73
CA ILE A 111 6.66 -2.33 9.63
C ILE A 111 7.06 -0.86 9.49
N ARG A 112 7.36 -0.43 8.25
CA ARG A 112 7.62 0.96 7.95
C ARG A 112 6.50 1.53 7.09
N ILE A 113 5.81 2.54 7.59
CA ILE A 113 4.76 3.26 6.85
C ILE A 113 5.28 4.64 6.45
N TRP A 114 5.25 4.95 5.16
CA TRP A 114 5.75 6.24 4.68
C TRP A 114 4.68 7.31 4.90
N THR A 115 5.11 8.54 5.19
CA THR A 115 4.22 9.70 5.11
C THR A 115 3.73 9.83 3.68
N LEU A 116 2.41 9.94 3.48
CA LEU A 116 1.81 9.89 2.17
C LEU A 116 2.13 11.16 1.36
N GLU A 117 3.04 11.05 0.38
CA GLU A 117 3.48 12.14 -0.48
C GLU A 117 3.46 11.68 -1.95
N PRO A 118 3.09 12.55 -2.92
CA PRO A 118 3.10 12.21 -4.35
C PRO A 118 4.46 11.65 -4.83
N GLU A 119 5.55 12.22 -4.32
CA GLU A 119 6.93 11.87 -4.67
C GLU A 119 7.29 10.43 -4.29
N ASN A 120 6.56 9.82 -3.34
CA ASN A 120 6.78 8.43 -2.93
C ASN A 120 6.62 7.46 -4.09
N TRP A 121 5.77 7.81 -5.07
CA TRP A 121 5.62 7.00 -6.27
C TRP A 121 6.95 6.80 -6.97
N ARG A 122 7.75 7.86 -7.11
CA ARG A 122 9.10 7.77 -7.69
C ARG A 122 10.08 7.15 -6.70
N ARG A 123 10.06 7.59 -5.45
CA ARG A 123 11.04 7.20 -4.41
C ARG A 123 11.01 5.72 -4.05
N MET A 124 9.85 5.06 -4.09
CA MET A 124 9.77 3.62 -3.81
C MET A 124 10.48 2.74 -4.85
N ARG A 125 10.86 3.32 -6.00
CA ARG A 125 11.69 2.69 -7.03
C ARG A 125 13.13 3.17 -7.03
N ASP A 126 13.50 4.08 -6.11
CA ASP A 126 14.85 4.63 -5.98
C ASP A 126 15.60 3.88 -4.85
N PRO A 127 16.59 3.03 -5.18
CA PRO A 127 17.36 2.29 -4.19
C PRO A 127 18.09 3.17 -3.19
N ALA A 128 18.53 4.37 -3.58
CA ALA A 128 19.19 5.28 -2.67
C ALA A 128 18.22 5.85 -1.62
N PHE A 129 16.93 5.90 -1.94
CA PHE A 129 15.90 6.32 -1.01
C PHE A 129 15.41 5.16 -0.16
N PHE A 130 14.86 4.09 -0.76
CA PHE A 130 14.14 3.06 0.00
C PHE A 130 15.04 2.22 0.92
N THR A 131 16.36 2.19 0.70
CA THR A 131 17.30 1.47 1.57
C THR A 131 17.65 2.22 2.85
N ARG A 132 17.45 3.55 2.88
CA ARG A 132 17.58 4.34 4.10
C ARG A 132 16.52 3.88 5.10
N TRP A 133 16.80 3.85 6.39
CA TRP A 133 15.82 3.42 7.39
C TRP A 133 15.00 4.57 7.99
N ASP A 134 15.43 5.83 7.78
CA ASP A 134 14.99 7.03 8.49
C ASP A 134 13.82 7.79 7.83
N HIS A 135 13.14 7.20 6.85
CA HIS A 135 11.99 7.81 6.18
C HIS A 135 10.70 7.04 6.50
N GLY A 136 9.78 7.70 7.19
CA GLY A 136 8.50 7.10 7.60
C GLY A 136 8.47 6.69 9.07
N LEU A 137 7.31 6.21 9.49
CA LEU A 137 7.05 5.71 10.83
C LEU A 137 7.43 4.24 10.92
N ILE A 138 8.18 3.88 11.97
CA ILE A 138 8.51 2.48 12.27
C ILE A 138 7.61 1.98 13.40
N MET A 139 7.01 0.82 13.17
CA MET A 139 6.24 0.06 14.15
C MET A 139 6.95 -1.28 14.39
N GLY A 140 7.24 -1.59 15.66
CA GLY A 140 7.82 -2.87 16.09
C GLY A 140 6.84 -3.67 16.93
#